data_AF-A0A067PUM6-F1
#
_entry.id   AF-A0A067PUM6-F1
#
_cell.length_a   1.000
_cell.length_b   1.000
_cell.length_c   1.000
_cell.angle_alpha   90.00
_cell.angle_beta   90.00
_cell.angle_gamma   90.00
#
_symmetry.space_group_name_H-M   'P 1'
#
loop_
_entity.id
_entity.type
_entity.pdbx_description
1 polymer ?
#
loop_
_entity_poly.entity_id
_entity_poly.type
_entity_poly.pdbx_seq_one_letter_code
_entity_poly.pdbx_strand_id
1 'polypeptide(L)'
;MTCDATTTVPAERYRPSPWEPREYLQGGFLLTTEETLNWVTRLTGRAFPYGTYFTASDAINEIVKPYGVYFAMVREDILTDWMVVTQHGICPGGTVGMDPSKIPQFKEGKRERQARELLQKEGLDSLRFATVLSGPYIAGQTLRRGRSR
;
A
#
# COMPACT_ATOMS: atom_id res chain seq x y z
N MET A 1 -6.64 -18.15 -36.01
CA MET A 1 -5.69 -18.23 -34.87
C MET A 1 -4.37 -17.71 -35.43
N THR A 2 -3.76 -16.62 -34.99
CA THR A 2 -3.74 -15.92 -33.70
C THR A 2 -3.51 -14.42 -33.97
N CYS A 3 -4.23 -13.53 -33.28
CA CYS A 3 -3.89 -12.11 -33.24
C CYS A 3 -3.09 -11.87 -31.96
N ASP A 4 -1.76 -11.90 -32.08
CA ASP A 4 -0.88 -11.36 -31.04
C ASP A 4 -0.93 -9.84 -31.10
N ALA A 5 -1.96 -9.27 -30.48
CA ALA A 5 -1.98 -7.85 -30.18
C ALA A 5 -1.30 -7.65 -28.83
N THR A 6 0.03 -7.52 -28.85
CA THR A 6 0.76 -6.88 -27.75
C THR A 6 0.37 -5.41 -27.76
N THR A 7 -0.73 -5.07 -27.07
CA THR A 7 -1.12 -3.69 -26.81
C THR A 7 -0.10 -3.10 -25.84
N THR A 8 0.91 -2.44 -26.38
CA THR A 8 1.80 -1.55 -25.62
C THR A 8 0.95 -0.40 -25.09
N VAL A 9 0.50 -0.51 -23.84
CA VAL A 9 -0.16 0.60 -23.13
C VAL A 9 0.85 1.75 -23.03
N PRO A 10 0.52 2.97 -23.47
CA PRO A 10 1.41 4.12 -23.32
C PRO A 10 1.67 4.36 -21.83
N ALA A 11 2.94 4.31 -21.42
CA ALA A 11 3.37 4.53 -20.05
C ALA A 11 3.42 6.03 -19.69
N GLU A 12 2.38 6.80 -19.99
CA GLU A 12 2.18 8.06 -19.26
C GLU A 12 1.68 7.68 -17.87
N ARG A 13 2.65 7.37 -16.99
CA ARG A 13 2.41 7.25 -15.55
C ARG A 13 1.67 8.50 -15.13
N TYR A 14 0.51 8.33 -14.49
CA TYR A 14 -0.20 9.43 -13.87
C TYR A 14 0.78 10.21 -12.98
N ARG A 15 1.01 11.48 -13.29
CA ARG A 15 1.80 12.40 -12.49
C ARG A 15 0.84 13.39 -11.84
N PRO A 16 0.51 13.24 -10.56
CA PRO A 16 -0.37 14.17 -9.90
C PRO A 16 0.30 15.54 -9.80
N SER A 17 -0.52 16.59 -9.74
CA SER A 17 0.01 17.94 -9.58
C SER A 17 0.56 18.16 -8.17
N PRO A 18 1.63 18.97 -7.97
CA PRO A 18 2.22 19.22 -6.65
C PRO A 18 1.26 19.76 -5.58
N TRP A 19 0.18 20.41 -5.99
CA TRP A 19 -0.86 20.97 -5.12
C TRP A 19 -2.05 20.02 -4.90
N GLU A 20 -2.03 18.81 -5.46
CA GLU A 20 -3.10 17.84 -5.24
C GLU A 20 -3.15 17.46 -3.75
N PRO A 21 -4.32 17.57 -3.09
CA PRO A 21 -4.44 17.26 -1.67
C PRO A 21 -4.09 15.82 -1.32
N ARG A 22 -3.24 15.66 -0.31
CA ARG A 22 -2.79 14.38 0.28
C ARG A 22 -2.80 14.50 1.80
N GLU A 23 -3.98 14.56 2.39
CA GLU A 23 -4.12 14.86 3.82
C GLU A 23 -4.11 13.63 4.73
N TYR A 24 -4.13 12.41 4.19
CA TYR A 24 -4.13 11.19 4.99
C TYR A 24 -2.70 10.71 5.22
N LEU A 25 -2.35 10.39 6.46
CA LEU A 25 -1.08 9.76 6.81
C LEU A 25 -1.27 8.26 6.97
N GLN A 26 -0.36 7.48 6.40
CA GLN A 26 -0.32 6.03 6.56
C GLN A 26 1.05 5.59 7.03
N GLY A 27 1.08 4.84 8.12
CA GLY A 27 2.28 4.26 8.70
C GLY A 27 2.26 2.75 8.57
N GLY A 28 3.33 2.18 8.03
CA GLY A 28 3.37 0.74 7.78
C GLY A 28 4.63 0.26 7.08
N PHE A 29 4.60 -1.00 6.70
CA PHE A 29 5.71 -1.68 6.03
C PHE A 29 5.52 -1.60 4.53
N LEU A 30 6.49 -1.00 3.83
CA LEU A 30 6.46 -0.85 2.38
C LEU A 30 6.86 -2.15 1.69
N LEU A 31 6.18 -2.45 0.58
CA LEU A 31 6.48 -3.55 -0.32
C LEU A 31 6.44 -3.04 -1.76
N THR A 32 7.35 -3.55 -2.57
CA THR A 32 7.26 -3.42 -4.02
C THR A 32 6.15 -4.31 -4.57
N THR A 33 5.71 -4.04 -5.81
CA THR A 33 4.80 -4.96 -6.52
C THR A 33 5.39 -6.37 -6.66
N GLU A 34 6.69 -6.52 -6.87
CA GLU A 34 7.34 -7.83 -6.94
C GLU A 34 7.25 -8.59 -5.61
N GLU A 35 7.61 -7.95 -4.50
CA GLU A 35 7.47 -8.55 -3.16
C GLU A 35 6.02 -8.91 -2.84
N THR A 36 5.07 -8.07 -3.26
CA THR A 36 3.63 -8.29 -3.10
C THR A 36 3.16 -9.54 -3.87
N LEU A 37 3.53 -9.65 -5.15
CA LEU A 37 3.16 -10.79 -6.00
C LEU A 37 3.82 -12.09 -5.52
N ASN A 38 5.08 -12.02 -5.09
CA ASN A 38 5.79 -13.16 -4.51
C ASN A 38 5.13 -13.60 -3.20
N TRP A 39 4.77 -12.66 -2.34
CA TRP A 39 4.12 -12.96 -1.07
C TRP A 39 2.76 -13.64 -1.27
N VAL A 40 1.87 -13.07 -2.08
CA VAL A 40 0.56 -13.69 -2.33
C VAL A 40 0.67 -15.05 -3.04
N THR A 41 1.69 -15.23 -3.89
CA THR A 41 1.95 -16.51 -4.56
C THR A 41 2.32 -17.59 -3.54
N ARG A 42 3.16 -17.27 -2.55
CA ARG A 42 3.49 -18.19 -1.46
C ARG A 42 2.25 -18.54 -0.61
N LEU A 43 1.45 -17.54 -0.29
CA LEU A 43 0.27 -17.70 0.57
C LEU A 43 -0.82 -18.58 -0.06
N THR A 44 -0.98 -18.50 -1.39
CA THR A 44 -2.10 -19.15 -2.10
C THR A 44 -1.68 -20.37 -2.92
N GLY A 45 -0.38 -20.57 -3.14
CA GLY A 45 0.17 -21.59 -4.05
C GLY A 45 -0.11 -21.30 -5.53
N ARG A 46 -0.63 -20.11 -5.87
CA ARG A 46 -0.99 -19.72 -7.23
C ARG A 46 -0.12 -18.54 -7.68
N ALA A 47 0.45 -18.63 -8.89
CA ALA A 47 1.18 -17.51 -9.47
C ALA A 47 0.25 -16.36 -9.88
N PHE A 48 0.66 -15.13 -9.58
CA PHE A 48 -0.02 -13.90 -9.96
C PHE A 48 0.80 -13.12 -11.01
N PRO A 49 0.35 -13.03 -12.27
CA PRO A 49 1.06 -12.27 -13.29
C PRO A 49 0.97 -10.74 -13.04
N TYR A 50 1.97 -10.02 -13.55
CA TYR A 50 2.04 -8.57 -13.51
C TYR A 50 0.82 -7.97 -14.23
N GLY A 51 -0.12 -7.41 -13.47
CA GLY A 51 -1.46 -7.02 -13.97
C GLY A 51 -2.61 -7.47 -13.06
N THR A 52 -2.38 -8.48 -12.22
CA THR A 52 -3.39 -9.02 -11.28
C THR A 52 -3.27 -8.44 -9.87
N TYR A 53 -2.62 -7.29 -9.74
CA TYR A 53 -2.24 -6.67 -8.47
C TYR A 53 -3.44 -6.31 -7.58
N PHE A 54 -4.60 -5.93 -8.15
CA PHE A 54 -5.80 -5.71 -7.34
C PHE A 54 -6.29 -7.01 -6.70
N THR A 55 -6.32 -8.11 -7.46
CA THR A 55 -6.71 -9.42 -6.94
C THR A 55 -5.69 -9.94 -5.91
N ALA A 56 -4.40 -9.70 -6.14
CA ALA A 56 -3.35 -9.99 -5.15
C ALA A 56 -3.57 -9.21 -3.85
N SER A 57 -3.87 -7.91 -3.96
CA SER A 57 -4.16 -7.03 -2.83
C SER A 57 -5.38 -7.49 -2.03
N ASP A 58 -6.45 -7.92 -2.70
CA ASP A 58 -7.65 -8.43 -2.02
C ASP A 58 -7.38 -9.74 -1.26
N ALA A 59 -6.62 -10.66 -1.88
CA ALA A 59 -6.21 -11.91 -1.24
C ALA A 59 -5.34 -11.66 0.00
N ILE A 60 -4.38 -10.73 -0.09
CA ILE A 60 -3.57 -10.32 1.06
C ILE A 60 -4.44 -9.68 2.14
N ASN A 61 -5.41 -8.84 1.77
CA ASN A 61 -6.32 -8.20 2.73
C ASN A 61 -7.10 -9.21 3.57
N GLU A 62 -7.59 -10.30 2.98
CA GLU A 62 -8.28 -11.35 3.75
C GLU A 62 -7.35 -12.06 4.75
N ILE A 63 -6.06 -12.16 4.43
CA ILE A 63 -5.05 -12.78 5.31
C ILE A 63 -4.64 -11.83 6.45
N VAL A 64 -4.52 -10.52 6.17
CA VAL A 64 -4.04 -9.57 7.17
C VAL A 64 -5.13 -9.00 8.08
N LYS A 65 -6.39 -9.07 7.64
CA LYS A 65 -7.58 -8.58 8.36
C LYS A 65 -7.74 -9.12 9.79
N PRO A 66 -7.46 -10.40 10.11
CA PRO A 66 -7.47 -10.90 11.49
C PRO A 66 -6.51 -10.17 12.44
N TYR A 67 -5.45 -9.55 11.91
CA TYR A 67 -4.49 -8.76 12.70
C TYR A 67 -4.89 -7.28 12.82
N GLY A 68 -6.08 -6.94 12.33
CA GLY A 68 -6.66 -5.58 12.36
C GLY A 68 -5.93 -4.58 11.45
N VAL A 69 -4.98 -5.02 10.64
CA VAL A 69 -4.25 -4.21 9.65
C VAL A 69 -4.90 -4.38 8.28
N TYR A 70 -4.54 -3.51 7.34
CA TYR A 70 -4.99 -3.62 5.96
C TYR A 70 -3.82 -3.41 5.01
N PHE A 71 -3.98 -3.88 3.78
CA PHE A 71 -3.01 -3.79 2.72
C PHE A 71 -3.52 -2.86 1.63
N ALA A 72 -2.73 -1.84 1.29
CA ALA A 72 -3.15 -0.82 0.34
C ALA A 72 -1.99 -0.39 -0.56
N MET A 73 -2.34 0.05 -1.77
CA MET A 73 -1.43 0.79 -2.61
C MET A 73 -1.15 2.15 -1.96
N VAL A 74 0.11 2.56 -1.99
CA VAL A 74 0.56 3.85 -1.45
C VAL A 74 1.39 4.57 -2.48
N ARG A 75 1.46 5.91 -2.39
CA ARG A 75 2.19 6.80 -3.31
C ARG A 75 1.58 6.94 -4.71
N GLU A 76 2.26 7.75 -5.53
CA GLU A 76 1.75 8.33 -6.77
C GLU A 76 2.01 7.47 -7.99
N ASP A 77 3.12 6.74 -7.99
CA ASP A 77 3.41 5.73 -8.99
C ASP A 77 2.49 4.54 -8.71
N ILE A 78 1.28 4.63 -9.27
CA ILE A 78 0.31 3.54 -9.31
C ILE A 78 1.07 2.28 -9.73
N LEU A 79 0.87 1.18 -8.99
CA LEU A 79 1.48 -0.13 -9.25
C LEU A 79 2.95 -0.30 -8.84
N THR A 80 3.53 0.59 -8.05
CA THR A 80 4.92 0.42 -7.59
C THR A 80 5.01 0.10 -6.12
N ASP A 81 4.30 0.86 -5.29
CA ASP A 81 4.43 0.80 -3.84
C ASP A 81 3.13 0.36 -3.17
N TRP A 82 3.28 -0.63 -2.30
CA TRP A 82 2.24 -1.18 -1.45
C TRP A 82 2.65 -1.05 0.01
N MET A 83 1.67 -1.08 0.91
CA MET A 83 1.92 -0.99 2.34
C MET A 83 0.99 -1.90 3.12
N VAL A 84 1.57 -2.65 4.06
CA VAL A 84 0.81 -3.19 5.20
C VAL A 84 0.64 -2.07 6.21
N VAL A 85 -0.54 -1.46 6.21
CA VAL A 85 -0.84 -0.27 7.01
C VAL A 85 -1.22 -0.65 8.43
N THR A 86 -0.50 -0.06 9.39
CA THR A 86 -0.61 -0.33 10.83
C THR A 86 -1.06 0.89 11.62
N GLN A 87 -0.76 2.10 11.11
CA GLN A 87 -1.14 3.38 11.70
C GLN A 87 -1.77 4.29 10.64
N HIS A 88 -2.73 5.09 11.07
CA HIS A 88 -3.38 6.10 10.24
C HIS A 88 -3.45 7.43 10.97
N GLY A 89 -3.40 8.53 10.22
CA GLY A 89 -3.53 9.87 10.77
C GLY A 89 -3.94 10.87 9.70
N ILE A 90 -3.90 12.15 10.08
CA ILE A 90 -4.20 13.27 9.18
C ILE A 90 -3.03 14.25 9.24
N CYS A 91 -2.62 14.77 8.08
CA CYS A 91 -1.74 15.90 7.91
C CYS A 91 -2.55 17.01 7.21
N PRO A 92 -3.20 17.91 7.98
CA PRO A 92 -4.01 18.99 7.40
C PRO A 92 -3.17 19.85 6.45
N GLY A 93 -3.67 20.12 5.24
CA GLY A 93 -2.92 20.85 4.22
C GLY A 93 -1.78 20.07 3.57
N GLY A 94 -1.71 18.75 3.77
CA GLY A 94 -0.80 17.86 3.05
C GLY A 94 -1.08 17.89 1.54
N THR A 95 -0.01 17.90 0.75
CA THR A 95 -0.08 17.85 -0.73
C THR A 95 0.99 16.92 -1.29
N VAL A 96 0.85 16.52 -2.55
CA VAL A 96 1.85 15.75 -3.33
C VAL A 96 3.26 16.34 -3.22
N GLY A 97 3.38 17.64 -3.43
CA GLY A 97 4.66 18.36 -3.41
C GLY A 97 5.14 18.76 -2.01
N MET A 98 4.50 18.28 -0.93
CA MET A 98 4.92 18.62 0.42
C MET A 98 6.33 18.08 0.68
N ASP A 99 7.20 18.95 1.17
CA ASP A 99 8.56 18.59 1.61
C ASP A 99 8.49 17.41 2.60
N PRO A 100 9.16 16.27 2.31
CA PRO A 100 9.14 15.10 3.18
C PRO A 100 9.53 15.38 4.63
N SER A 101 10.38 16.38 4.88
CA SER A 101 10.79 16.78 6.23
C SER A 101 9.65 17.40 7.06
N LYS A 102 8.61 17.90 6.39
CA LYS A 102 7.41 18.49 7.03
C LYS A 102 6.31 17.46 7.28
N ILE A 103 6.43 16.27 6.69
CA ILE A 103 5.47 15.18 6.88
C ILE A 103 5.71 14.56 8.26
N PRO A 104 4.71 14.59 9.18
CA PRO A 104 4.84 13.92 10.46
C PRO A 104 5.18 12.43 10.29
N GLN A 105 6.19 11.96 11.01
CA GLN A 105 6.63 10.56 10.94
C GLN A 105 6.07 9.75 12.11
N PHE A 106 5.42 8.64 11.80
CA PHE A 106 5.06 7.63 12.79
C PHE A 106 6.28 6.89 13.32
N LYS A 107 6.15 6.34 14.54
CA LYS A 107 7.15 5.48 15.16
C LYS A 107 6.58 4.09 15.38
N GLU A 108 7.42 3.08 15.20
CA GLU A 108 7.04 1.70 15.50
C GLU A 108 6.71 1.54 17.00
N GLY A 109 5.53 1.01 17.28
CA GLY A 109 5.05 0.72 18.62
C GLY A 109 5.04 -0.77 18.93
N LYS A 110 4.16 -1.18 19.84
CA LYS A 110 3.95 -2.60 20.17
C LYS A 110 3.29 -3.35 19.02
N ARG A 111 2.33 -2.72 18.36
CA ARG A 111 1.56 -3.29 17.25
C ARG A 111 2.45 -3.56 16.03
N GLU A 112 3.33 -2.62 15.71
CA GLU A 112 4.23 -2.70 14.55
C GLU A 112 5.29 -3.78 14.77
N ARG A 113 5.77 -3.97 16.00
CA ARG A 113 6.64 -5.10 16.34
C ARG A 113 5.96 -6.45 16.11
N GLN A 114 4.71 -6.60 16.52
CA GLN A 114 3.93 -7.82 16.25
C GLN A 114 3.72 -8.03 14.75
N ALA A 115 3.37 -6.98 14.01
CA ALA A 115 3.23 -7.05 12.56
C ALA A 115 4.55 -7.42 11.87
N ARG A 116 5.68 -6.89 12.34
CA ARG A 116 7.02 -7.23 11.85
C ARG A 116 7.35 -8.70 12.07
N GLU A 117 7.10 -9.24 13.26
CA GLU A 117 7.31 -10.67 13.55
C GLU A 117 6.46 -11.58 12.65
N LEU A 118 5.23 -11.17 12.33
CA LEU A 118 4.36 -11.89 11.40
C LEU A 118 4.92 -11.84 9.98
N LEU A 119 5.29 -10.65 9.50
CA LEU A 119 5.87 -10.48 8.16
C LEU A 119 7.18 -11.27 8.02
N GLN A 120 7.98 -11.35 9.08
CA GLN A 120 9.19 -12.18 9.10
C GLN A 120 8.87 -13.68 8.93
N LYS A 121 7.85 -14.19 9.62
CA LYS A 121 7.40 -15.59 9.43
C LYS A 121 6.93 -15.87 8.00
N GLU A 122 6.43 -14.85 7.31
CA GLU A 122 6.03 -14.91 5.90
C GLU A 122 7.20 -14.71 4.93
N GLY A 123 8.45 -14.60 5.41
CA GLY A 123 9.65 -14.39 4.60
C GLY A 123 9.79 -12.98 4.06
N LEU A 124 9.35 -11.97 4.82
CA LEU A 124 9.44 -10.54 4.52
C LEU A 124 10.24 -9.82 5.62
N ASP A 125 11.51 -10.20 5.78
CA ASP A 125 12.33 -9.78 6.93
C ASP A 125 12.89 -8.35 6.81
N SER A 126 13.09 -7.86 5.59
CA SER A 126 13.80 -6.62 5.28
C SER A 126 12.88 -5.41 5.07
N LEU A 127 11.60 -5.50 5.42
CA LEU A 127 10.66 -4.42 5.16
C LEU A 127 10.93 -3.18 6.02
N ARG A 128 10.93 -2.03 5.34
CA ARG A 128 11.11 -0.71 5.95
C ARG A 128 9.77 -0.18 6.46
N PHE A 129 9.75 0.25 7.71
CA PHE A 129 8.64 1.05 8.24
C PHE A 129 8.73 2.48 7.70
N ALA A 130 7.64 3.00 7.16
CA ALA A 130 7.58 4.32 6.56
C ALA A 130 6.25 5.01 6.85
N THR A 131 6.28 6.35 6.82
CA THR A 131 5.07 7.17 6.79
C THR A 131 4.92 7.81 5.42
N VAL A 132 3.72 7.75 4.85
CA VAL A 132 3.39 8.31 3.53
C VAL A 132 2.14 9.17 3.62
N LEU A 133 2.10 10.23 2.80
CA LEU A 133 0.87 10.96 2.54
C LEU A 133 0.08 10.27 1.42
N SER A 134 -1.22 10.14 1.59
CA SER A 134 -2.14 9.59 0.61
C SER A 134 -3.32 10.53 0.39
N GLY A 135 -3.89 10.50 -0.81
CA GLY A 135 -5.11 11.26 -1.12
C GLY A 135 -6.37 10.59 -0.59
N PRO A 136 -7.53 11.21 -0.80
CA PRO A 136 -8.79 10.49 -0.71
C PRO A 136 -8.76 9.35 -1.73
N TYR A 137 -8.77 8.11 -1.25
CA TYR A 137 -8.74 6.90 -2.06
C TYR A 137 -9.69 6.99 -3.26
N ILE A 138 -9.23 6.61 -4.45
CA ILE A 138 -10.12 6.38 -5.60
C ILE A 138 -11.04 5.21 -5.22
N ALA A 139 -12.32 5.55 -5.01
CA ALA A 139 -13.50 4.70 -4.89
C ALA A 139 -13.29 3.21 -4.53
N GLY A 140 -13.55 2.83 -3.26
CA GLY A 140 -13.94 1.45 -2.94
C GLY A 140 -13.44 0.87 -1.61
N GLN A 141 -12.31 1.33 -1.08
CA GLN A 141 -11.74 0.82 0.18
C GLN A 141 -11.68 1.91 1.26
N THR A 142 -12.79 2.62 1.44
CA THR A 142 -12.96 3.51 2.59
C THR A 142 -12.76 2.69 3.86
N LEU A 143 -11.70 2.99 4.63
CA LEU A 143 -11.73 2.73 6.06
C LEU A 143 -13.05 3.32 6.55
N ARG A 144 -13.97 2.45 7.00
CA ARG A 144 -15.16 2.91 7.70
C ARG A 144 -14.67 3.86 8.77
N ARG A 145 -15.10 5.12 8.72
CA ARG A 145 -14.93 6.07 9.82
C ARG A 145 -15.44 5.36 11.07
N GLY A 146 -14.53 4.82 11.87
CA GLY A 146 -14.82 4.41 13.22
C GLY A 146 -15.25 5.68 13.94
N ARG A 147 -16.56 5.87 14.10
CA ARG A 147 -17.07 6.78 15.11
C ARG A 147 -16.53 6.25 16.44
N SER A 148 -15.43 6.83 16.91
CA SER A 148 -15.15 6.79 18.34
C SER A 148 -16.30 7.53 19.01
N ARG A 149 -17.04 6.80 19.84
CA ARG A 149 -18.00 7.37 20.78
C ARG A 149 -17.24 8.10 21.88
#